data_AF-A0A955UFM3-F1
#
_entry.id   AF-A0A955UFM3-F1
#
_cell.length_a   1.000
_cell.length_b   1.000
_cell.length_c   1.000
_cell.angle_alpha   90.00
_cell.angle_beta   90.00
_cell.angle_gamma   90.00
#
_symmetry.space_group_name_H-M   'P 1'
#
loop_
_entity.id
_entity.type
_entity.pdbx_description
1 polymer ?
#
loop_
_entity_poly.entity_id
_entity_poly.type
_entity_poly.pdbx_seq_one_letter_code
_entity_poly.pdbx_strand_id
1 'polypeptide(L)'
;PTSIINEVRSHVDAWRSLPNPGQWQVTPETARLLQHWRQHDFNGIRPFFCQVEAVETAIWLSEVAPNSKQGKRLLEHLNAANKDANPELMRLALKLATGAGKTTVMAMLIAWQTVNAVRRPGSKQFTRGFLICAPGLTIKDRLRVLLPNDPDSYYTDRELVPSDLLDDMSRAKIVITNYHAFKLRERISISKGGRQLLKGRTGEEILTTENEGQMI
;
A
#
# COMPACT_ATOMS: atom_id res chain seq x y z
N PRO A 1 -0.30 18.13 16.78
CA PRO A 1 -0.04 17.03 15.82
C PRO A 1 -0.13 15.61 16.42
N THR A 2 0.44 15.37 17.61
CA THR A 2 0.44 14.05 18.27
C THR A 2 -0.88 13.63 18.91
N SER A 3 -1.79 14.56 19.22
CA SER A 3 -3.07 14.22 19.87
C SER A 3 -3.96 13.32 19.02
N ILE A 4 -4.04 13.58 17.72
CA ILE A 4 -4.88 12.82 16.78
C ILE A 4 -4.33 11.40 16.58
N ILE A 5 -3.00 11.24 16.56
CA ILE A 5 -2.37 9.92 16.48
C ILE A 5 -2.73 9.09 17.71
N ASN A 6 -2.67 9.69 18.89
CA ASN A 6 -3.04 9.01 20.13
C ASN A 6 -4.55 8.71 20.20
N GLU A 7 -5.39 9.58 19.65
CA GLU A 7 -6.83 9.35 19.53
C GLU A 7 -7.13 8.12 18.65
N VAL A 8 -6.50 8.04 17.46
CA VAL A 8 -6.61 6.87 16.58
C VAL A 8 -6.16 5.59 17.29
N ARG A 9 -5.00 5.63 17.98
CA ARG A 9 -4.50 4.46 18.74
C ARG A 9 -5.49 4.01 19.80
N SER A 10 -6.03 4.92 20.60
CA SER A 10 -7.04 4.59 21.61
C SER A 10 -8.28 3.94 20.99
N HIS A 11 -8.73 4.40 19.83
CA HIS A 11 -9.85 3.78 19.12
C HIS A 11 -9.53 2.39 18.57
N VAL A 12 -8.34 2.21 17.99
CA VAL A 12 -7.87 0.91 17.48
C VAL A 12 -7.69 -0.09 18.63
N ASP A 13 -7.14 0.34 19.76
CA ASP A 13 -6.99 -0.47 20.97
C ASP A 13 -8.35 -0.92 21.53
N ALA A 14 -9.31 0.00 21.62
CA ALA A 14 -10.68 -0.31 22.06
C ALA A 14 -11.40 -1.24 21.08
N TRP A 15 -11.16 -1.10 19.78
CA TRP A 15 -11.72 -2.00 18.77
C TRP A 15 -11.08 -3.39 18.81
N ARG A 16 -9.76 -3.47 19.00
CA ARG A 16 -9.02 -4.73 19.11
C ARG A 16 -9.45 -5.55 20.33
N SER A 17 -9.81 -4.91 21.43
CA SER A 17 -10.23 -5.59 22.67
C SER A 17 -11.64 -6.20 22.60
N LEU A 18 -12.39 -5.95 21.52
CA LEU A 18 -13.71 -6.56 21.31
C LEU A 18 -13.57 -8.10 21.16
N PRO A 19 -14.23 -8.88 22.03
CA PRO A 19 -13.99 -10.33 22.10
C PRO A 19 -14.63 -11.11 20.95
N ASN A 20 -15.71 -10.59 20.35
CA ASN A 20 -16.45 -11.28 19.30
C ASN A 20 -16.13 -10.67 17.92
N PRO A 21 -15.65 -11.47 16.95
CA PRO A 21 -15.44 -11.03 15.57
C PRO A 21 -16.64 -10.33 14.93
N GLY A 22 -17.87 -10.72 15.29
CA GLY A 22 -19.09 -10.06 14.80
C GLY A 22 -19.23 -8.60 15.24
N GLN A 23 -18.50 -8.15 16.28
CA GLN A 23 -18.48 -6.77 16.74
C GLN A 23 -17.42 -5.92 16.04
N TRP A 24 -16.51 -6.53 15.26
CA TRP A 24 -15.41 -5.80 14.63
C TRP A 24 -15.87 -4.88 13.50
N GLN A 25 -17.10 -5.05 12.99
CA GLN A 25 -17.66 -4.22 11.91
C GLN A 25 -16.77 -4.15 10.66
N VAL A 26 -16.11 -5.27 10.35
CA VAL A 26 -15.32 -5.47 9.14
C VAL A 26 -15.96 -6.54 8.28
N THR A 27 -15.52 -6.70 7.04
CA THR A 27 -15.96 -7.82 6.21
C THR A 27 -15.58 -9.18 6.81
N PRO A 28 -16.35 -10.24 6.52
CA PRO A 28 -15.99 -11.62 6.83
C PRO A 28 -14.54 -12.01 6.47
N GLU A 29 -14.05 -11.58 5.31
CA GLU A 29 -12.68 -11.87 4.86
C GLU A 29 -11.64 -11.13 5.71
N THR A 30 -11.89 -9.86 6.03
CA THR A 30 -11.04 -9.10 6.96
C THR A 30 -11.06 -9.72 8.35
N ALA A 31 -12.22 -10.14 8.85
CA ALA A 31 -12.31 -10.82 10.15
C ALA A 31 -11.49 -12.12 10.17
N ARG A 32 -11.56 -12.91 9.09
CA ARG A 32 -10.76 -14.14 8.93
C ARG A 32 -9.27 -13.87 8.95
N LEU A 33 -8.80 -12.83 8.25
CA LEU A 33 -7.40 -12.41 8.25
C LEU A 33 -6.96 -11.89 9.63
N LEU A 34 -7.78 -11.09 10.30
CA LEU A 34 -7.48 -10.59 11.65
C LEU A 34 -7.37 -11.72 12.67
N GLN A 35 -8.28 -12.70 12.63
CA GLN A 35 -8.19 -13.91 13.45
C GLN A 35 -6.87 -14.64 13.20
N HIS A 36 -6.50 -14.80 11.94
CA HIS A 36 -5.25 -15.43 11.54
C HIS A 36 -4.05 -14.69 12.13
N TRP A 37 -3.93 -13.38 11.91
CA TRP A 37 -2.78 -12.62 12.41
C TRP A 37 -2.70 -12.48 13.93
N ARG A 38 -3.85 -12.55 14.63
CA ARG A 38 -3.91 -12.40 16.10
C ARG A 38 -3.69 -13.72 16.85
N GLN A 39 -4.18 -14.84 16.30
CA GLN A 39 -4.39 -16.07 17.07
C GLN A 39 -3.84 -17.33 16.39
N HIS A 40 -3.43 -17.26 15.11
CA HIS A 40 -2.91 -18.44 14.43
C HIS A 40 -1.62 -18.95 15.10
N ASP A 41 -1.48 -20.27 15.13
CA ASP A 41 -0.27 -20.94 15.59
C ASP A 41 0.70 -21.05 14.41
N PHE A 42 1.57 -20.05 14.28
CA PHE A 42 2.55 -19.95 13.18
C PHE A 42 3.66 -20.99 13.39
N ASN A 43 3.95 -21.76 12.35
CA ASN A 43 5.12 -22.65 12.35
C ASN A 43 6.41 -21.82 12.26
N GLY A 44 6.36 -20.68 11.58
CA GLY A 44 7.46 -19.74 11.41
C GLY A 44 7.39 -18.51 12.31
N ILE A 45 7.97 -17.41 11.81
CA ILE A 45 7.99 -16.13 12.53
C ILE A 45 6.60 -15.49 12.43
N ARG A 46 5.87 -15.48 13.56
CA ARG A 46 4.60 -14.76 13.66
C ARG A 46 4.78 -13.25 13.39
N PRO A 47 3.75 -12.55 12.85
CA PRO A 47 3.78 -11.11 12.71
C PRO A 47 4.07 -10.39 14.03
N PHE A 48 4.95 -9.39 13.99
CA PHE A 48 5.22 -8.56 15.17
C PHE A 48 4.03 -7.67 15.48
N PHE A 49 3.86 -7.32 16.76
CA PHE A 49 2.79 -6.41 17.19
C PHE A 49 2.75 -5.12 16.35
N CYS A 50 3.89 -4.49 16.08
CA CYS A 50 3.95 -3.27 15.29
C CYS A 50 3.52 -3.45 13.83
N GLN A 51 3.63 -4.65 13.27
CA GLN A 51 3.15 -4.98 11.93
C GLN A 51 1.63 -5.13 11.94
N VAL A 52 1.11 -5.87 12.91
CA VAL A 52 -0.33 -6.06 13.12
C VAL A 52 -1.01 -4.73 13.39
N GLU A 53 -0.48 -3.93 14.32
CA GLU A 53 -0.94 -2.56 14.63
C GLU A 53 -1.05 -1.67 13.39
N ALA A 54 -0.04 -1.70 12.52
CA ALA A 54 -0.01 -0.87 11.32
C ALA A 54 -1.12 -1.26 10.32
N VAL A 55 -1.33 -2.58 10.11
CA VAL A 55 -2.36 -3.10 9.21
C VAL A 55 -3.75 -2.89 9.80
N GLU A 56 -3.92 -3.15 11.09
CA GLU A 56 -5.15 -2.93 11.82
C GLU A 56 -5.59 -1.47 11.84
N THR A 57 -4.64 -0.54 11.97
CA THR A 57 -4.93 0.89 11.86
C THR A 57 -5.48 1.23 10.47
N ALA A 58 -4.89 0.68 9.41
CA ALA A 58 -5.36 0.90 8.04
C ALA A 58 -6.76 0.29 7.80
N ILE A 59 -7.00 -0.92 8.31
CA ILE A 59 -8.31 -1.59 8.29
C ILE A 59 -9.33 -0.75 9.04
N TRP A 60 -9.02 -0.34 10.27
CA TRP A 60 -9.93 0.42 11.11
C TRP A 60 -10.33 1.74 10.44
N LEU A 61 -9.36 2.49 9.89
CA LEU A 61 -9.64 3.73 9.15
C LEU A 61 -10.52 3.50 7.92
N SER A 62 -10.41 2.35 7.27
CA SER A 62 -11.10 2.08 6.00
C SER A 62 -12.48 1.46 6.17
N GLU A 63 -12.63 0.49 7.06
CA GLU A 63 -13.87 -0.29 7.22
C GLU A 63 -14.69 0.15 8.43
N VAL A 64 -14.05 0.55 9.52
CA VAL A 64 -14.73 0.76 10.82
C VAL A 64 -15.03 2.24 11.09
N ALA A 65 -14.03 3.11 10.89
CA ALA A 65 -14.14 4.54 11.13
C ALA A 65 -15.32 5.20 10.39
N PRO A 66 -15.64 4.86 9.13
CA PRO A 66 -16.80 5.43 8.43
C PRO A 66 -18.15 5.14 9.10
N ASN A 67 -18.24 4.13 9.97
CA ASN A 67 -19.49 3.72 10.61
C ASN A 67 -19.72 4.39 11.99
N SER A 68 -18.77 5.18 12.48
CA SER A 68 -18.86 5.86 13.77
C SER A 68 -18.75 7.37 13.64
N LYS A 69 -19.38 8.12 14.55
CA LYS A 69 -19.30 9.59 14.56
C LYS A 69 -17.86 10.07 14.78
N GLN A 70 -17.15 9.44 15.71
CA GLN A 70 -15.76 9.75 16.05
C GLN A 70 -14.82 9.42 14.88
N GLY A 71 -15.00 8.24 14.26
CA GLY A 71 -14.21 7.84 13.09
C GLY A 71 -14.42 8.76 11.89
N LYS A 72 -15.67 9.18 11.60
CA LYS A 72 -15.95 10.18 10.55
C LYS A 72 -15.20 11.49 10.78
N ARG A 73 -15.19 12.01 12.02
CA ARG A 73 -14.43 13.22 12.37
C ARG A 73 -12.92 13.06 12.10
N LEU A 74 -12.35 11.90 12.42
CA LEU A 74 -10.94 11.61 12.14
C LEU A 74 -10.67 11.55 10.63
N LEU A 75 -11.55 10.92 9.86
CA LEU A 75 -11.44 10.85 8.40
C LEU A 75 -11.56 12.23 7.75
N GLU A 76 -12.48 13.08 8.24
CA GLU A 76 -12.60 14.48 7.80
C GLU A 76 -11.30 15.25 8.05
N HIS A 77 -10.68 15.08 9.22
CA HIS A 77 -9.40 15.68 9.53
C HIS A 77 -8.29 15.20 8.57
N LEU A 78 -8.19 13.89 8.32
CA LEU A 78 -7.21 13.32 7.39
C LEU A 78 -7.43 13.80 5.95
N ASN A 79 -8.68 13.93 5.52
CA ASN A 79 -9.03 14.44 4.20
C ASN A 79 -8.69 15.92 4.04
N ALA A 80 -8.94 16.75 5.06
CA ALA A 80 -8.53 18.16 5.07
C ALA A 80 -7.01 18.30 4.98
N ALA A 81 -6.27 17.55 5.80
CA ALA A 81 -4.80 17.56 5.76
C ALA A 81 -4.23 17.09 4.40
N ASN A 82 -4.88 16.11 3.77
CA ASN A 82 -4.51 15.67 2.42
C ASN A 82 -4.76 16.76 1.37
N LYS A 83 -5.94 17.39 1.42
CA LYS A 83 -6.30 18.46 0.48
C LYS A 83 -5.33 19.65 0.55
N ASP A 84 -4.90 20.00 1.75
CA ASP A 84 -3.95 21.10 1.97
C ASP A 84 -2.53 20.76 1.49
N ALA A 85 -2.12 19.49 1.55
CA ALA A 85 -0.75 19.07 1.21
C ALA A 85 -0.57 18.64 -0.25
N ASN A 86 -1.48 17.82 -0.78
CA ASN A 86 -1.46 17.38 -2.17
C ASN A 86 -2.88 17.00 -2.60
N PRO A 87 -3.59 17.91 -3.29
CA PRO A 87 -4.91 17.57 -3.82
C PRO A 87 -4.80 16.43 -4.84
N GLU A 88 -5.90 15.72 -5.09
CA GLU A 88 -6.07 14.63 -6.08
C GLU A 88 -5.77 13.21 -5.61
N LEU A 89 -4.69 12.99 -4.84
CA LEU A 89 -4.35 11.65 -4.35
C LEU A 89 -4.39 11.57 -2.83
N MET A 90 -5.27 10.72 -2.30
CA MET A 90 -5.30 10.42 -0.87
C MET A 90 -3.99 9.74 -0.46
N ARG A 91 -3.30 10.33 0.53
CA ARG A 91 -2.06 9.83 1.10
C ARG A 91 -2.28 9.49 2.56
N LEU A 92 -1.90 8.26 2.90
CA LEU A 92 -1.79 7.79 4.28
C LEU A 92 -0.37 7.29 4.49
N ALA A 93 0.26 7.73 5.58
CA ALA A 93 1.62 7.32 5.93
C ALA A 93 1.61 6.51 7.23
N LEU A 94 2.10 5.27 7.15
CA LEU A 94 2.39 4.44 8.32
C LEU A 94 3.87 4.62 8.66
N LYS A 95 4.17 5.08 9.88
CA LYS A 95 5.56 5.28 10.34
C LYS A 95 6.06 4.03 11.04
N LEU A 96 7.04 3.35 10.42
CA LEU A 96 7.65 2.13 10.96
C LEU A 96 9.17 2.29 11.12
N ALA A 97 9.71 1.75 12.21
CA ALA A 97 11.15 1.73 12.47
C ALA A 97 11.92 0.86 11.45
N THR A 98 13.23 1.09 11.34
CA THR A 98 14.12 0.18 10.61
C THR A 98 14.13 -1.19 11.30
N GLY A 99 14.10 -2.28 10.52
CA GLY A 99 14.01 -3.64 11.07
C GLY A 99 12.59 -4.09 11.48
N ALA A 100 11.59 -3.21 11.54
CA ALA A 100 10.22 -3.57 11.94
C ALA A 100 9.45 -4.46 10.93
N GLY A 101 10.03 -4.77 9.76
CA GLY A 101 9.38 -5.57 8.72
C GLY A 101 8.35 -4.80 7.89
N LYS A 102 8.73 -3.62 7.38
CA LYS A 102 7.89 -2.81 6.46
C LYS A 102 7.32 -3.62 5.29
N THR A 103 8.14 -4.48 4.69
CA THR A 103 7.73 -5.33 3.58
C THR A 103 6.66 -6.34 4.00
N THR A 104 6.71 -6.86 5.23
CA THR A 104 5.65 -7.73 5.78
C THR A 104 4.33 -6.97 5.88
N VAL A 105 4.35 -5.72 6.35
CA VAL A 105 3.15 -4.87 6.40
C VAL A 105 2.59 -4.62 5.00
N MET A 106 3.45 -4.41 4.00
CA MET A 106 3.01 -4.29 2.60
C MET A 106 2.31 -5.56 2.12
N ALA A 107 2.87 -6.74 2.40
CA ALA A 107 2.25 -8.02 2.05
C ALA A 107 0.88 -8.19 2.73
N MET A 108 0.77 -7.90 4.03
CA MET A 108 -0.49 -7.98 4.77
C MET A 108 -1.56 -7.03 4.21
N LEU A 109 -1.19 -5.79 3.83
CA LEU A 109 -2.10 -4.85 3.18
C LEU A 109 -2.55 -5.33 1.80
N ILE A 110 -1.62 -5.88 1.00
CA ILE A 110 -1.94 -6.46 -0.32
C ILE A 110 -2.88 -7.66 -0.16
N ALA A 111 -2.64 -8.52 0.83
CA ALA A 111 -3.50 -9.66 1.12
C ALA A 111 -4.92 -9.22 1.52
N TRP A 112 -5.03 -8.29 2.47
CA TRP A 112 -6.31 -7.72 2.89
C TRP A 112 -7.10 -7.14 1.72
N GLN A 113 -6.46 -6.32 0.90
CA GLN A 113 -7.09 -5.70 -0.26
C GLN A 113 -7.49 -6.73 -1.33
N THR A 114 -6.59 -7.66 -1.66
CA THR A 114 -6.82 -8.65 -2.71
C THR A 114 -7.95 -9.60 -2.35
N VAL A 115 -7.89 -10.23 -1.18
CA VAL A 115 -8.90 -11.22 -0.75
C VAL A 115 -10.28 -10.58 -0.74
N ASN A 116 -10.41 -9.38 -0.16
CA ASN A 116 -11.68 -8.68 -0.14
C ASN A 116 -12.18 -8.31 -1.55
N ALA A 117 -11.31 -7.80 -2.42
CA ALA A 117 -11.70 -7.45 -3.78
C ALA A 117 -12.11 -8.67 -4.62
N VAL A 118 -11.52 -9.85 -4.36
CA VAL A 118 -11.89 -11.11 -5.04
C VAL A 118 -13.23 -11.63 -4.54
N ARG A 119 -13.43 -11.66 -3.22
CA ARG A 119 -14.66 -12.19 -2.60
C ARG A 119 -15.84 -11.22 -2.69
N ARG A 120 -15.57 -9.93 -2.93
CA ARG A 120 -16.58 -8.86 -3.04
C ARG A 120 -16.38 -8.05 -4.32
N PRO A 121 -16.59 -8.64 -5.52
CA PRO A 121 -16.30 -7.99 -6.79
C PRO A 121 -17.14 -6.72 -7.06
N GLY A 122 -18.29 -6.56 -6.40
CA GLY A 122 -19.12 -5.35 -6.48
C GLY A 122 -18.66 -4.20 -5.58
N SER A 123 -17.71 -4.44 -4.65
CA SER A 123 -17.22 -3.40 -3.76
C SER A 123 -16.19 -2.52 -4.44
N LYS A 124 -16.35 -1.19 -4.31
CA LYS A 124 -15.36 -0.20 -4.75
C LYS A 124 -14.32 0.13 -3.69
N GLN A 125 -14.42 -0.47 -2.51
CA GLN A 125 -13.54 -0.17 -1.37
C GLN A 125 -12.20 -0.91 -1.44
N PHE A 126 -12.14 -1.99 -2.21
CA PHE A 126 -10.98 -2.87 -2.27
C PHE A 126 -10.42 -2.96 -3.70
N THR A 127 -9.12 -3.21 -3.79
CA THR A 127 -8.43 -3.32 -5.08
C THR A 127 -7.65 -4.63 -5.20
N ARG A 128 -7.45 -5.04 -6.46
CA ARG A 128 -6.50 -6.10 -6.84
C ARG A 128 -5.25 -5.53 -7.50
N GLY A 129 -5.22 -4.24 -7.81
CA GLY A 129 -4.13 -3.57 -8.51
C GLY A 129 -3.25 -2.81 -7.54
N PHE A 130 -1.95 -3.09 -7.55
CA PHE A 130 -0.96 -2.47 -6.67
C PHE A 130 0.25 -1.98 -7.48
N LEU A 131 0.65 -0.73 -7.23
CA LEU A 131 1.87 -0.14 -7.75
C LEU A 131 2.83 0.11 -6.59
N ILE A 132 4.01 -0.50 -6.65
CA ILE A 132 5.03 -0.41 -5.62
C ILE A 132 6.24 0.31 -6.22
N CYS A 133 6.52 1.51 -5.71
CA CYS A 133 7.65 2.32 -6.15
C CYS A 133 8.83 2.18 -5.18
N ALA A 134 9.92 1.60 -5.66
CA ALA A 134 11.17 1.44 -4.93
C ALA A 134 12.15 2.59 -5.23
N PRO A 135 13.03 2.97 -4.28
CA PRO A 135 14.02 4.03 -4.49
C PRO A 135 15.12 3.66 -5.50
N GLY A 136 15.39 2.37 -5.69
CA GLY A 136 16.44 1.89 -6.59
C GLY A 136 16.26 0.42 -6.96
N LEU A 137 17.06 -0.06 -7.92
CA LEU A 137 16.96 -1.42 -8.47
C LEU A 137 17.18 -2.49 -7.40
N THR A 138 18.16 -2.32 -6.52
CA THR A 138 18.44 -3.28 -5.45
C THR A 138 17.25 -3.49 -4.51
N ILE A 139 16.51 -2.44 -4.16
CA ILE A 139 15.31 -2.57 -3.32
C ILE A 139 14.15 -3.14 -4.13
N LYS A 140 14.01 -2.73 -5.41
CA LYS A 140 13.01 -3.29 -6.32
C LYS A 140 13.14 -4.82 -6.40
N ASP A 141 14.35 -5.34 -6.59
CA ASP A 141 14.59 -6.78 -6.73
C ASP A 141 14.26 -7.54 -5.44
N ARG A 142 14.56 -6.95 -4.27
CA ARG A 142 14.20 -7.52 -2.96
C ARG A 142 12.71 -7.51 -2.66
N LEU A 143 11.93 -6.65 -3.32
CA LEU A 143 10.48 -6.59 -3.12
C LEU A 143 9.72 -7.65 -3.93
N ARG A 144 10.41 -8.47 -4.74
CA ARG A 144 9.80 -9.60 -5.48
C ARG A 144 9.05 -10.60 -4.60
N VAL A 145 9.44 -10.72 -3.34
CA VAL A 145 8.73 -11.48 -2.29
C VAL A 145 7.26 -11.05 -2.08
N LEU A 146 6.86 -9.88 -2.61
CA LEU A 146 5.47 -9.41 -2.60
C LEU A 146 4.65 -9.96 -3.77
N LEU A 147 5.25 -10.62 -4.75
CA LEU A 147 4.56 -11.25 -5.87
C LEU A 147 4.05 -12.63 -5.43
N PRO A 148 2.73 -12.92 -5.53
CA PRO A 148 2.16 -14.20 -5.09
C PRO A 148 2.73 -15.44 -5.77
N ASN A 149 3.21 -15.29 -7.01
CA ASN A 149 3.77 -16.38 -7.81
C ASN A 149 5.29 -16.53 -7.64
N ASP A 150 5.94 -15.69 -6.83
CA ASP A 150 7.36 -15.83 -6.55
C ASP A 150 7.56 -16.99 -5.55
N PRO A 151 8.56 -17.88 -5.74
CA PRO A 151 8.78 -19.02 -4.86
C PRO A 151 9.00 -18.62 -3.39
N ASP A 152 9.61 -17.45 -3.17
CA ASP A 152 9.92 -16.93 -1.84
C ASP A 152 8.85 -15.91 -1.37
N SER A 153 7.60 -16.08 -1.81
CA SER A 153 6.54 -15.10 -1.50
C SER A 153 6.24 -15.08 0.00
N TYR A 154 6.11 -13.88 0.55
CA TYR A 154 5.79 -13.71 1.97
C TYR A 154 4.41 -14.24 2.34
N TYR A 155 3.50 -14.45 1.39
CA TYR A 155 2.16 -14.95 1.69
C TYR A 155 2.22 -16.40 2.19
N THR A 156 3.06 -17.22 1.55
CA THR A 156 3.27 -18.63 1.90
C THR A 156 4.35 -18.77 2.97
N ASP A 157 5.55 -18.22 2.73
CA ASP A 157 6.73 -18.46 3.58
C ASP A 157 6.57 -17.96 5.02
N ARG A 158 5.78 -16.90 5.21
CA ARG A 158 5.49 -16.32 6.53
C ARG A 158 4.07 -16.62 6.99
N GLU A 159 3.37 -17.52 6.29
CA GLU A 159 2.01 -17.93 6.62
C GLU A 159 1.08 -16.72 6.82
N LEU A 160 1.22 -15.64 6.03
CA LEU A 160 0.48 -14.39 6.24
C LEU A 160 -0.99 -14.50 5.81
N VAL A 161 -1.32 -15.47 4.97
CA VAL A 161 -2.65 -15.68 4.43
C VAL A 161 -3.10 -17.10 4.79
N PRO A 162 -4.31 -17.29 5.34
CA PRO A 162 -4.87 -18.61 5.55
C PRO A 162 -4.84 -19.45 4.28
N SER A 163 -4.62 -20.76 4.41
CA SER A 163 -4.50 -21.66 3.27
C SER A 163 -5.74 -21.63 2.36
N ASP A 164 -6.93 -21.47 2.93
CA ASP A 164 -8.21 -21.35 2.22
C ASP A 164 -8.36 -20.06 1.39
N LEU A 165 -7.51 -19.06 1.64
CA LEU A 165 -7.50 -17.76 0.97
C LEU A 165 -6.27 -17.54 0.07
N LEU A 166 -5.30 -18.47 0.08
CA LEU A 166 -4.08 -18.32 -0.74
C LEU A 166 -4.37 -18.26 -2.24
N ASP A 167 -5.34 -19.04 -2.72
CA ASP A 167 -5.72 -19.03 -4.14
C ASP A 167 -6.24 -17.67 -4.61
N ASP A 168 -6.85 -16.89 -3.71
CA ASP A 168 -7.31 -15.54 -4.03
C ASP A 168 -6.14 -14.60 -4.35
N MET A 169 -4.95 -14.85 -3.79
CA MET A 169 -3.76 -14.05 -4.04
C MET A 169 -3.30 -14.11 -5.49
N SER A 170 -3.57 -15.22 -6.20
CA SER A 170 -3.29 -15.34 -7.64
C SER A 170 -3.97 -14.26 -8.49
N ARG A 171 -5.01 -13.62 -7.95
CA ARG A 171 -5.77 -12.56 -8.61
C ARG A 171 -5.16 -11.17 -8.44
N ALA A 172 -4.16 -10.99 -7.58
CA ALA A 172 -3.45 -9.73 -7.42
C ALA A 172 -2.65 -9.37 -8.66
N LYS A 173 -2.68 -8.09 -9.04
CA LYS A 173 -1.88 -7.48 -10.10
C LYS A 173 -0.92 -6.50 -9.46
N ILE A 174 0.35 -6.90 -9.32
CA ILE A 174 1.37 -6.12 -8.62
C ILE A 174 2.44 -5.70 -9.60
N VAL A 175 2.66 -4.39 -9.71
CA VAL A 175 3.75 -3.80 -10.49
C VAL A 175 4.77 -3.20 -9.53
N ILE A 176 5.99 -3.73 -9.55
CA ILE A 176 7.11 -3.21 -8.76
C ILE A 176 8.05 -2.46 -9.70
N THR A 177 8.19 -1.15 -9.48
CA THR A 177 8.99 -0.26 -10.33
C THR A 177 9.84 0.68 -9.48
N ASN A 178 10.67 1.50 -10.12
CA ASN A 178 11.39 2.59 -9.46
C ASN A 178 10.91 3.95 -9.98
N TYR A 179 11.20 5.01 -9.23
CA TYR A 179 10.70 6.36 -9.62
C TYR A 179 11.26 6.86 -10.96
N HIS A 180 12.41 6.33 -11.40
CA HIS A 180 12.98 6.64 -12.70
C HIS A 180 12.09 6.21 -13.86
N ALA A 181 11.25 5.18 -13.68
CA ALA A 181 10.32 4.73 -14.71
C ALA A 181 9.23 5.76 -15.05
N PHE A 182 8.98 6.72 -14.15
CA PHE A 182 8.02 7.81 -14.35
C PHE A 182 8.66 9.10 -14.87
N LYS A 183 9.97 9.11 -15.13
CA LYS A 183 10.62 10.25 -15.76
C LYS A 183 10.39 10.20 -17.26
N LEU A 184 10.12 11.37 -17.86
CA LEU A 184 10.02 11.54 -19.31
C LEU A 184 11.30 11.01 -19.96
N ARG A 185 11.16 10.10 -20.94
CA ARG A 185 12.32 9.52 -21.61
C ARG A 185 12.87 10.49 -22.63
N GLU A 186 14.17 10.46 -22.87
CA GLU A 186 14.75 11.15 -24.03
C GLU A 186 14.34 10.39 -25.30
N ARG A 187 13.67 11.09 -26.21
CA ARG A 187 13.26 10.57 -27.53
C ARG A 187 14.34 10.75 -28.58
N ILE A 188 15.24 11.71 -28.38
CA ILE A 188 16.30 12.05 -29.32
C ILE A 188 17.62 12.14 -28.56
N SER A 189 18.52 11.21 -28.83
CA SER A 189 19.89 11.27 -28.33
C SER A 189 20.69 12.28 -29.15
N ILE A 190 20.83 13.51 -28.64
CA ILE A 190 21.65 14.55 -29.26
C ILE A 190 22.94 14.69 -28.44
N SER A 191 24.10 14.65 -29.11
CA SER A 191 25.38 14.92 -28.45
C SER A 191 25.40 16.35 -27.86
N LYS A 192 26.16 16.58 -26.79
CA LYS A 192 26.26 17.92 -26.17
C LYS A 192 26.60 19.02 -27.19
N GLY A 193 27.53 18.73 -28.11
CA GLY A 193 27.90 19.63 -29.20
C GLY A 193 26.76 19.89 -30.19
N GLY A 194 26.04 18.84 -30.61
CA GLY A 194 24.87 18.99 -31.49
C GLY A 194 23.74 19.81 -30.84
N ARG A 195 23.54 19.65 -29.52
CA ARG A 195 22.52 20.39 -28.75
C ARG A 195 22.86 21.87 -28.65
N GLN A 196 24.14 22.21 -28.39
CA GLN A 196 24.62 23.60 -28.39
C GLN A 196 24.51 24.25 -29.77
N LEU A 197 24.83 23.52 -30.83
CA LEU A 197 24.81 24.04 -32.20
C LEU A 197 23.38 24.30 -32.68
N LEU A 198 22.44 23.42 -32.37
CA LEU A 198 21.02 23.61 -32.66
C LEU A 198 20.41 24.74 -31.80
N LYS A 199 20.68 24.77 -30.48
CA LYS A 199 20.23 25.85 -29.58
C LYS A 199 20.76 27.23 -30.01
N GLY A 200 22.02 27.31 -30.44
CA GLY A 200 22.61 28.54 -30.97
C GLY A 200 22.02 29.00 -32.30
N ARG A 201 21.37 28.09 -33.05
CA ARG A 201 20.79 28.38 -34.37
C ARG A 201 19.30 28.75 -34.31
N THR A 202 18.55 28.18 -33.37
CA THR A 202 17.11 28.42 -33.20
C THR A 202 16.74 29.31 -32.01
N GLY A 203 17.66 29.55 -31.07
CA GLY A 203 17.42 30.38 -29.87
C GLY A 203 16.63 29.69 -28.75
N GLU A 204 15.86 28.65 -29.08
CA GLU A 204 15.02 27.89 -28.14
C GLU A 204 15.70 26.61 -27.62
N GLU A 205 15.30 26.17 -26.42
CA GLU A 205 15.70 24.86 -25.91
C GLU A 205 14.98 23.74 -26.65
N ILE A 206 15.75 22.77 -27.12
CA ILE A 206 15.22 21.61 -27.84
C ILE A 206 14.56 20.67 -26.83
N LEU A 207 13.25 20.53 -26.91
CA LEU A 207 12.48 19.54 -26.17
C LEU A 207 12.77 18.15 -26.75
N THR A 208 13.73 17.44 -26.15
CA THR A 208 14.09 16.07 -26.54
C THR A 208 13.40 15.02 -25.68
N THR A 209 12.68 15.40 -24.63
CA THR A 209 11.97 14.49 -23.74
C THR A 209 10.55 14.25 -24.23
N GLU A 210 9.98 13.10 -23.87
CA GLU A 210 8.53 12.84 -23.99
C GLU A 210 7.71 13.95 -23.33
N ASN A 211 6.48 14.15 -23.79
CA ASN A 211 5.49 14.97 -23.09
C ASN A 211 4.49 14.06 -22.34
N GLU A 212 3.65 14.65 -21.48
CA GLU A 212 2.69 13.89 -20.66
C GLU A 212 1.70 13.07 -21.51
N GLY A 213 1.25 13.61 -22.65
CA GLY A 213 0.36 12.90 -23.58
C GLY A 213 1.02 11.71 -24.29
N GLN A 214 2.34 11.63 -24.31
CA GLN A 214 3.12 10.53 -24.88
C GLN A 214 3.46 9.44 -23.86
N MET A 215 3.22 9.69 -22.56
CA MET A 215 3.39 8.69 -21.51
C MET A 215 2.19 7.73 -21.38
N ILE A 216 1.04 8.06 -22.00
CA ILE A 216 -0.22 7.28 -21.92
C ILE A 216 -0.23 6.13 -22.93
#